data_AF-A0A1V6I9X8-F1
#
_entry.id   AF-A0A1V6I9X8-F1
#
_cell.length_a   1.000
_cell.length_b   1.000
_cell.length_c   1.000
_cell.angle_alpha   90.00
_cell.angle_beta   90.00
_cell.angle_gamma   90.00
#
_symmetry.space_group_name_H-M   'P 1'
#
loop_
_entity.id
_entity.type
_entity.pdbx_description
1 polymer ?
#
loop_
_entity_poly.entity_id
_entity_poly.type
_entity_poly.pdbx_seq_one_letter_code
_entity_poly.pdbx_strand_id
1 'polypeptide(L)'
;MEIRIIKLDSQVPTKEIGTSGTANIYRVIENGVEFKILFNSYIHGNSLHIEGKNGFLYTDRENDTVHRLVLAISEGCGMRTEADEIIEGLSSLSVQGVIYAERRKETREIIITDRRPGSTKGKPLVFIDDQKIELTDIK
;
A
#
# COMPACT_ATOMS: atom_id res chain seq x y z
N MET A 1 0.26 3.32 -17.93
CA MET A 1 0.00 3.17 -16.49
C MET A 1 0.74 4.27 -15.76
N GLU A 2 0.07 4.98 -14.87
CA GLU A 2 0.69 5.95 -13.96
C GLU A 2 0.13 5.77 -12.55
N ILE A 3 1.02 5.68 -11.58
CA ILE A 3 0.73 5.58 -10.15
C ILE A 3 1.46 6.72 -9.46
N ARG A 4 0.76 7.45 -8.61
CA ARG A 4 1.31 8.53 -7.79
C ARG A 4 1.07 8.20 -6.32
N ILE A 5 2.12 8.27 -5.51
CA ILE A 5 2.07 7.93 -4.08
C ILE A 5 2.61 9.13 -3.31
N ILE A 6 1.76 9.68 -2.44
CA ILE A 6 2.02 10.90 -1.69
C ILE A 6 1.79 10.58 -0.22
N LYS A 7 2.82 10.75 0.62
CA LYS A 7 2.64 10.68 2.07
C LYS A 7 1.83 11.89 2.52
N LEU A 8 0.72 11.65 3.21
CA LEU A 8 -0.06 12.70 3.85
C LEU A 8 0.52 12.97 5.25
N ASP A 9 0.45 14.22 5.70
CA ASP A 9 0.91 14.59 7.04
C ASP A 9 0.26 13.69 8.09
N SER A 10 1.11 13.01 8.86
CA SER A 10 0.71 11.95 9.79
C SER A 10 -0.28 12.51 10.81
N GLN A 11 -1.48 11.91 10.89
CA GLN A 11 -2.31 12.10 12.07
C GLN A 11 -1.66 11.37 13.26
N VAL A 12 -1.67 12.05 14.41
CA VAL A 12 -1.09 11.61 15.69
C VAL A 12 -1.45 10.14 15.97
N PRO A 13 -0.52 9.31 16.46
CA PRO A 13 -0.78 7.91 16.76
C PRO A 13 -2.05 7.77 17.59
N THR A 14 -2.94 6.87 17.16
CA THR A 14 -4.04 6.38 17.99
C THR A 14 -3.40 5.81 19.26
N LYS A 15 -3.45 6.59 20.35
CA LYS A 15 -3.15 6.13 21.70
C LYS A 15 -4.25 5.16 22.12
N GLU A 16 -4.27 3.98 21.52
CA GLU A 16 -4.83 2.83 22.22
C GLU A 16 -3.79 2.34 23.22
N ILE A 17 -4.24 2.13 24.45
CA ILE A 17 -3.43 1.81 25.61
C ILE A 17 -2.71 0.49 25.34
N GLY A 18 -1.39 0.53 25.09
CA GLY A 18 -0.52 -0.65 25.03
C GLY A 18 0.18 -0.92 23.69
N THR A 19 -0.15 -0.20 22.61
CA THR A 19 0.48 -0.42 21.29
C THR A 19 1.42 0.74 20.93
N SER A 20 2.73 0.54 21.08
CA SER A 20 3.72 1.44 20.47
C SER A 20 3.78 1.16 18.96
N GLY A 21 2.96 1.86 18.19
CA GLY A 21 2.96 1.76 16.73
C GLY A 21 2.98 3.13 16.07
N THR A 22 3.47 3.19 14.83
CA THR A 22 3.36 4.37 13.97
C THR A 22 2.34 4.12 12.88
N ALA A 23 1.47 5.09 12.64
CA ALA A 23 0.44 5.05 11.62
C ALA A 23 0.70 6.19 10.63
N ASN A 24 0.87 5.86 9.36
CA ASN A 24 1.08 6.84 8.28
C ASN A 24 0.04 6.63 7.18
N ILE A 25 -0.45 7.73 6.62
CA ILE A 25 -1.46 7.69 5.56
C ILE A 25 -0.80 8.09 4.25
N TYR A 26 -1.06 7.31 3.21
CA TYR A 26 -0.59 7.53 1.86
C TYR A 26 -1.78 7.73 0.93
N ARG A 27 -1.77 8.83 0.18
CA ARG A 27 -2.66 9.01 -0.96
C ARG A 27 -2.04 8.31 -2.16
N VAL A 28 -2.75 7.34 -2.71
CA VAL A 28 -2.35 6.54 -3.86
C VAL A 28 -3.34 6.81 -4.98
N ILE A 29 -2.84 7.30 -6.11
CA ILE A 29 -3.65 7.57 -7.30
C ILE A 29 -3.13 6.68 -8.42
N GLU A 30 -3.93 5.72 -8.87
CA GLU A 30 -3.58 4.80 -9.94
C GLU A 30 -4.57 4.95 -11.10
N ASN A 31 -4.07 5.37 -12.27
CA ASN A 31 -4.88 5.58 -13.47
C ASN A 31 -6.15 6.45 -13.23
N GLY A 32 -6.08 7.40 -12.28
CA GLY A 32 -7.17 8.30 -11.92
C GLY A 32 -8.10 7.81 -10.79
N VAL A 33 -7.95 6.57 -10.33
CA VAL A 33 -8.64 6.06 -9.14
C VAL A 33 -7.80 6.37 -7.91
N GLU A 34 -8.43 6.91 -6.87
CA GLU A 34 -7.75 7.32 -5.64
C GLU A 34 -8.08 6.40 -4.47
N PHE A 35 -7.05 6.02 -3.74
CA PHE A 35 -7.12 5.30 -2.48
C PHE A 35 -6.33 6.06 -1.42
N LYS A 36 -6.81 6.02 -0.19
CA LYS A 36 -6.02 6.39 0.98
C LYS A 36 -5.63 5.12 1.70
N ILE A 37 -4.34 4.82 1.70
CA ILE A 37 -3.79 3.62 2.31
C ILE A 37 -3.15 3.99 3.65
N LEU A 38 -3.63 3.38 4.72
CA LEU A 38 -3.05 3.47 6.05
C LEU A 38 -2.00 2.36 6.20
N PHE A 39 -0.76 2.76 6.46
CA PHE A 39 0.32 1.86 6.87
C PHE A 39 0.45 1.92 8.38
N ASN A 40 0.22 0.79 9.06
CA ASN A 40 0.47 0.64 10.48
C ASN A 40 1.73 -0.20 10.70
N SER A 41 2.64 0.31 11.52
CA SER A 41 3.82 -0.40 11.99
C SER A 41 3.69 -0.68 13.47
N TYR A 42 3.82 -1.95 13.85
CA TYR A 42 3.80 -2.44 15.23
C TYR A 42 5.10 -3.21 15.52
N ILE A 43 5.41 -3.46 16.79
CA ILE A 43 6.57 -4.26 17.20
C ILE A 43 6.61 -5.63 16.50
N HIS A 44 5.43 -6.23 16.26
CA HIS A 44 5.30 -7.60 15.74
C HIS A 44 4.98 -7.68 14.24
N GLY A 45 4.96 -6.55 13.52
CA GLY A 45 4.71 -6.55 12.09
C GLY A 45 4.07 -5.27 11.57
N ASN A 46 3.75 -5.29 10.28
CA ASN A 46 3.12 -4.17 9.60
C ASN A 46 1.79 -4.61 9.00
N SER A 47 0.84 -3.70 8.89
CA SER A 47 -0.40 -3.91 8.17
C SER A 47 -0.75 -2.72 7.30
N LEU A 48 -1.49 -2.99 6.24
CA LEU A 48 -1.98 -2.02 5.27
C LEU A 48 -3.50 -2.05 5.28
N HIS A 49 -4.14 -0.89 5.24
CA HIS A 49 -5.61 -0.78 5.26
C HIS A 49 -6.04 0.32 4.28
N ILE A 50 -7.28 0.24 3.78
CA ILE A 50 -7.92 1.37 3.12
C ILE A 50 -8.59 2.22 4.20
N GLU A 51 -8.34 3.54 4.20
CA GLU A 51 -8.97 4.48 5.15
C GLU A 51 -10.51 4.31 5.14
N GLY A 52 -11.11 4.17 6.32
CA GLY A 52 -12.55 4.02 6.49
C GLY A 52 -13.09 2.62 6.17
N LYS A 53 -12.24 1.63 5.84
CA LYS A 53 -12.66 0.24 5.62
C LYS A 53 -12.01 -0.70 6.63
N ASN A 54 -12.80 -1.64 7.16
CA ASN A 54 -12.30 -2.76 7.97
C ASN A 54 -11.54 -3.77 7.11
N GLY A 55 -10.67 -4.55 7.75
CA GLY A 55 -9.82 -5.56 7.11
C GLY A 55 -8.47 -5.01 6.68
N PHE A 56 -7.59 -5.89 6.21
CA PHE A 56 -6.23 -5.54 5.77
C PHE A 56 -6.01 -5.86 4.30
N LEU A 57 -5.12 -5.11 3.67
CA LEU A 57 -4.70 -5.31 2.30
C LEU A 57 -3.59 -6.36 2.22
N TYR A 58 -3.68 -7.24 1.23
CA TYR A 58 -2.59 -8.11 0.83
C TYR A 58 -2.55 -8.22 -0.70
N THR A 59 -1.39 -8.58 -1.23
CA THR A 59 -1.22 -8.88 -2.66
C THR A 59 -1.26 -10.39 -2.86
N ASP A 60 -2.17 -10.86 -3.70
CA ASP A 60 -2.09 -12.20 -4.28
C ASP A 60 -1.03 -12.19 -5.40
N ARG A 61 0.04 -12.97 -5.19
CA ARG A 61 1.16 -13.03 -6.13
C ARG A 61 0.85 -13.83 -7.38
N GLU A 62 -0.11 -14.75 -7.31
CA GLU A 62 -0.44 -15.61 -8.45
C GLU A 62 -1.18 -14.82 -9.53
N ASN A 63 -2.11 -13.96 -9.10
CA ASN A 63 -2.98 -13.19 -9.97
C ASN A 63 -2.59 -11.71 -10.11
N ASP A 64 -1.57 -11.27 -9.36
CA ASP A 64 -1.13 -9.86 -9.28
C ASP A 64 -2.27 -8.89 -8.88
N THR A 65 -3.16 -9.38 -8.01
CA THR A 65 -4.33 -8.65 -7.52
C THR A 65 -4.13 -8.18 -6.08
N VAL A 66 -4.72 -7.04 -5.74
CA VAL A 66 -4.80 -6.57 -4.36
C VAL A 66 -6.14 -6.95 -3.77
N HIS A 67 -6.10 -7.56 -2.58
CA HIS A 67 -7.28 -8.04 -1.88
C HIS A 67 -7.45 -7.30 -0.55
N ARG A 68 -8.70 -7.17 -0.09
CA ARG A 68 -9.04 -6.78 1.29
C ARG A 68 -9.60 -8.00 2.01
N LEU A 69 -8.88 -8.44 3.03
CA LEU A 69 -9.27 -9.55 3.90
C LEU A 69 -9.86 -9.02 5.21
N VAL A 70 -11.10 -9.41 5.51
CA VAL A 70 -11.79 -9.16 6.77
C VAL A 70 -11.92 -10.47 7.51
N LEU A 71 -11.34 -10.53 8.72
CA LEU A 71 -11.40 -11.69 9.60
C LEU A 71 -12.29 -11.39 10.81
N ALA A 72 -12.98 -12.41 11.31
CA ALA A 72 -13.67 -12.36 12.59
C ALA A 72 -13.44 -13.63 13.41
N ILE A 73 -13.71 -13.52 14.70
CA ILE A 73 -13.67 -14.65 15.63
C ILE A 73 -14.97 -15.45 15.47
N SER A 74 -14.85 -16.75 15.23
CA SER A 74 -15.98 -17.67 15.15
C SER A 74 -16.37 -18.20 16.54
N GLU A 75 -17.59 -18.73 16.64
CA GLU A 75 -18.00 -19.54 17.78
C GLU A 75 -17.03 -20.73 17.90
N GLY A 76 -16.27 -20.81 19.01
CA GLY A 76 -15.18 -21.77 19.21
C GLY A 76 -13.75 -21.20 19.16
N CYS A 77 -13.59 -19.87 19.20
CA CYS A 77 -12.27 -19.19 19.18
C CYS A 77 -11.46 -19.44 17.89
N GLY A 78 -12.12 -19.88 16.81
CA GLY A 78 -11.52 -19.97 15.48
C GLY A 78 -11.50 -18.61 14.78
N MET A 79 -10.71 -18.49 13.71
CA MET A 79 -10.81 -17.37 12.78
C MET A 79 -11.67 -17.79 11.59
N ARG A 80 -12.58 -16.91 11.17
CA ARG A 80 -13.31 -17.05 9.91
C ARG A 80 -13.04 -15.86 9.00
N THR A 81 -13.02 -16.11 7.71
CA THR A 81 -13.06 -15.06 6.69
C THR A 81 -14.48 -14.54 6.57
N GLU A 82 -14.68 -13.27 6.89
CA GLU A 82 -15.97 -12.59 6.64
C GLU A 82 -16.05 -12.05 5.22
N ALA A 83 -14.93 -11.54 4.69
CA ALA A 83 -14.83 -11.07 3.32
C ALA A 83 -13.39 -11.21 2.82
N ASP A 84 -13.26 -11.59 1.56
CA ASP A 84 -12.02 -11.56 0.79
C ASP A 84 -12.39 -11.05 -0.61
N GLU A 85 -12.09 -9.78 -0.87
CA GLU A 85 -12.52 -9.07 -2.08
C GLU A 85 -11.35 -8.45 -2.82
N ILE A 86 -11.38 -8.54 -4.16
CA ILE A 86 -10.46 -7.84 -5.03
C ILE A 86 -10.75 -6.34 -4.96
N ILE A 87 -9.70 -5.53 -4.81
CA ILE A 87 -9.77 -4.07 -4.84
C ILE A 87 -9.47 -3.62 -6.27
N GLU A 88 -10.54 -3.44 -7.04
CA GLU A 88 -10.47 -2.93 -8.41
C GLU A 88 -9.79 -1.57 -8.47
N GLY A 89 -8.86 -1.41 -9.42
CA GLY A 89 -8.11 -0.16 -9.64
C GLY A 89 -6.88 0.03 -8.75
N LEU A 90 -6.57 -0.90 -7.84
CA LEU A 90 -5.36 -0.88 -7.03
C LEU A 90 -4.46 -2.08 -7.37
N SER A 91 -3.27 -1.81 -7.92
CA SER A 91 -2.31 -2.86 -8.28
C SER A 91 -1.33 -3.19 -7.16
N SER A 92 -0.67 -4.34 -7.29
CA SER A 92 0.45 -4.74 -6.44
C SER A 92 1.57 -3.70 -6.40
N LEU A 93 1.82 -3.00 -7.51
CA LEU A 93 2.84 -1.95 -7.60
C LEU A 93 2.50 -0.75 -6.72
N SER A 94 1.22 -0.38 -6.65
CA SER A 94 0.74 0.64 -5.72
C SER A 94 1.02 0.27 -4.26
N VAL A 95 0.73 -0.97 -3.88
CA VAL A 95 1.01 -1.48 -2.52
C VAL A 95 2.52 -1.51 -2.24
N GLN A 96 3.33 -1.99 -3.19
CA GLN A 96 4.78 -2.02 -3.08
C GLN A 96 5.38 -0.62 -2.96
N GLY A 97 4.86 0.36 -3.70
CA GLY A 97 5.31 1.74 -3.62
C GLY A 97 5.02 2.37 -2.25
N VAL A 98 3.88 2.06 -1.62
CA VAL A 98 3.59 2.48 -0.23
C VAL A 98 4.58 1.85 0.75
N ILE A 99 4.82 0.54 0.63
CA ILE A 99 5.80 -0.17 1.48
C ILE A 99 7.20 0.42 1.31
N TYR A 100 7.59 0.72 0.06
CA TYR A 100 8.87 1.35 -0.25
C TYR A 100 8.98 2.73 0.42
N ALA A 101 7.95 3.56 0.26
CA ALA A 101 7.90 4.91 0.83
C ALA A 101 8.09 4.86 2.35
N GLU A 102 7.38 3.96 3.03
CA GLU A 102 7.48 3.82 4.48
C GLU A 102 8.87 3.33 4.91
N ARG A 103 9.37 2.24 4.30
CA ARG A 103 10.68 1.65 4.65
C ARG A 103 11.84 2.61 4.45
N ARG A 104 11.76 3.47 3.43
CA ARG A 104 12.78 4.48 3.13
C ARG A 104 12.55 5.81 3.82
N LYS A 105 11.46 5.95 4.61
CA LYS A 105 11.00 7.22 5.19
C LYS A 105 10.90 8.33 4.14
N GLU A 106 10.49 7.94 2.93
CA GLU A 106 10.33 8.87 1.83
C GLU A 106 9.16 9.81 2.11
N THR A 107 9.41 11.10 1.97
CA THR A 107 8.43 12.17 2.18
C THR A 107 8.01 12.82 0.87
N ARG A 108 8.79 12.60 -0.19
CA ARG A 108 8.52 13.13 -1.53
C ARG A 108 7.51 12.26 -2.26
N GLU A 109 6.91 12.83 -3.30
CA GLU A 109 6.02 12.10 -4.19
C GLU A 109 6.80 11.04 -4.97
N ILE A 110 6.25 9.82 -4.99
CA ILE A 110 6.76 8.71 -5.81
C ILE A 110 5.84 8.56 -7.01
N ILE A 111 6.44 8.54 -8.21
CA ILE A 111 5.72 8.33 -9.47
C ILE A 111 6.20 7.00 -10.08
N ILE A 112 5.27 6.08 -10.33
CA ILE A 112 5.54 4.83 -11.04
C ILE A 112 4.84 4.90 -12.39
N THR A 113 5.59 4.74 -13.49
CA THR A 113 5.03 4.81 -14.84
C THR A 113 5.66 3.81 -15.80
N ASP A 114 4.87 3.36 -16.78
CA ASP A 114 5.33 2.55 -17.91
C ASP A 114 5.78 3.39 -19.12
N ARG A 115 5.51 4.70 -19.12
CA ARG A 115 5.80 5.60 -20.24
C ARG A 115 7.20 6.18 -20.14
N ARG A 116 8.05 5.82 -21.11
CA ARG A 116 9.03 6.74 -21.69
C ARG A 116 8.45 7.36 -22.96
N PRO A 117 8.84 8.59 -23.34
CA PRO A 117 8.82 8.98 -24.74
C PRO A 117 9.79 8.03 -25.49
N GLY A 118 9.26 7.10 -26.28
CA GLY A 118 10.05 6.33 -27.25
C GLY A 118 10.45 4.88 -26.93
N SER A 119 9.82 4.16 -26.00
CA SER A 119 10.09 2.71 -25.86
C SER A 119 8.84 1.85 -25.73
N THR A 120 8.80 0.76 -26.51
CA THR A 120 7.83 -0.34 -26.44
C THR A 120 7.86 -1.03 -25.06
N LYS A 121 6.67 -1.23 -24.46
CA LYS A 121 6.36 -1.99 -23.22
C LYS A 121 7.59 -2.49 -22.44
N GLY A 122 8.07 -1.68 -21.50
CA GLY A 122 9.16 -2.01 -20.58
C GLY A 122 8.69 -2.20 -19.13
N LYS A 123 9.57 -2.71 -18.26
CA LYS A 123 9.34 -2.82 -16.81
C LYS A 123 8.91 -1.45 -16.22
N PRO A 124 8.01 -1.42 -15.22
CA PRO A 124 7.62 -0.16 -14.58
C PRO A 124 8.85 0.58 -14.05
N LEU A 125 8.90 1.89 -14.33
CA LEU A 125 9.95 2.78 -13.88
C LEU A 125 9.43 3.57 -12.68
N VAL A 126 10.27 3.73 -11.66
CA VAL A 126 9.95 4.53 -10.48
C VAL A 126 10.76 5.80 -10.49
N PHE A 127 10.14 6.91 -10.14
CA PHE A 127 10.73 8.22 -10.10
C PHE A 127 10.46 8.89 -8.75
N ILE A 128 11.46 9.60 -8.24
CA ILE A 128 11.35 10.52 -7.10
C ILE A 128 12.11 11.79 -7.51
N ASP A 129 11.47 12.96 -7.47
CA ASP A 129 12.03 14.23 -7.99
C ASP A 129 12.67 14.07 -9.38
N ASP A 130 11.96 13.40 -10.31
CA ASP A 130 12.42 13.10 -11.67
C ASP A 130 13.66 12.17 -11.76
N GLN A 131 14.19 11.66 -10.64
CA GLN A 131 15.27 10.68 -10.63
C GLN A 131 14.73 9.26 -10.69
N LYS A 132 15.22 8.47 -11.66
CA LYS A 132 14.84 7.04 -11.80
C LYS A 132 15.44 6.20 -10.67
N ILE A 133 14.60 5.36 -10.07
CA ILE A 133 14.94 4.40 -9.01
C ILE A 133 14.44 3.00 -9.41
N GLU A 134 15.11 1.95 -8.90
CA GLU A 134 14.62 0.58 -9.00
C GLU A 134 13.91 0.15 -7.69
N LEU A 135 12.72 -0.46 -7.80
CA LEU A 135 12.02 -1.11 -6.68
C LEU A 135 12.61 -2.51 -6.39
N THR A 136 13.93 -2.69 -6.42
CA THR A 136 14.55 -4.03 -6.38
C THR A 136 14.87 -4.57 -4.98
N ASP A 137 14.58 -3.85 -3.89
CA ASP A 137 14.97 -4.27 -2.52
C ASP A 137 13.82 -4.29 -1.51
N ILE A 138 12.70 -4.91 -1.84
CA ILE A 138 11.68 -5.28 -0.83
C ILE A 138 11.80 -6.79 -0.56
N LYS A 139 12.90 -7.20 0.09
CA LYS A 139 12.96 -8.50 0.79
C LYS A 139 12.30 -8.39 2.17
#